data_AF-A0A9P9P2F8-F1
#
_entry.id   AF-A0A9P9P2F8-F1
#
_cell.length_a   1.000
_cell.length_b   1.000
_cell.length_c   1.000
_cell.angle_alpha   90.00
_cell.angle_beta   90.00
_cell.angle_gamma   90.00
#
_symmetry.space_group_name_H-M   'P 1'
#
loop_
_entity.id
_entity.type
_entity.pdbx_description
1 polymer ?
#
loop_
_entity_poly.entity_id
_entity_poly.type
_entity_poly.pdbx_seq_one_letter_code
_entity_poly.pdbx_strand_id
1 'polypeptide(L)'
;MRFSLATVALALSAVANAVTINQINGIKYLSPYAGQTLTGIKGLVTAKGPSGFFLRDTTLNLDIRSSNSIYVYGSLALKNVTVGDIITVDATVAEYRSTSTYLYLTELTYPNNVKVLSSGNAVKPVVIGEDLLVYPPTEQFSSLDNWDVYSLPNNQSLVSTANPTLQPLLFGMDFWESLSGELVTVKLPVAITKSNRYANVWIAGSWRKSGTNKRGGLTMRDRDSNPETLAVIDPLDGTKNPTTVKLGDTLEEITGVLTYAFGYYSIYPQTAIKVVSSASPATPPVTTLTSSGTCKQLTVGDYNVENLTPKSAWLPSIADHIATYLKTPDLMFVQEIQDDNGATNNGVVTANLTLTTLVNAIYNISGIQYAYTEVLPTNLQDGGEPGGNIRQAYLYKPDILRLRKPNLGGPLDANEVLPGPELKFNPGRIEPSNPAFTASRKPLAAAWETLDGKNKFFTINLHQGSKGGGSPLVGDARPPVNGGVADRSAQANVTATFVAQILKENPFAKIIVAGDFNEFTFVEPLETFKSVSHLLDLDDVTLTPSTERYTYMFDMNCQELDHMFVSPALILGAAFEHVHVNTWSNLADQKSDHDPSVARLNVCS
;
A
#
# COMPACT_ATOMS: atom_id res chain seq x y z
N MET A 1 62.52 -50.56 -45.40
CA MET A 1 61.07 -50.47 -45.17
C MET A 1 60.81 -49.84 -43.81
N ARG A 2 60.44 -48.56 -43.75
CA ARG A 2 59.67 -47.96 -42.65
C ARG A 2 58.82 -46.84 -43.27
N PHE A 3 57.51 -47.03 -43.26
CA PHE A 3 56.53 -46.06 -43.71
C PHE A 3 56.42 -44.94 -42.67
N SER A 4 56.51 -43.68 -43.10
CA SER A 4 55.96 -42.54 -42.36
C SER A 4 54.50 -42.38 -42.75
N LEU A 5 53.58 -42.60 -41.80
CA LEU A 5 52.20 -42.12 -41.89
C LEU A 5 52.19 -40.68 -41.41
N ALA A 6 51.81 -39.75 -42.28
CA ALA A 6 51.42 -38.40 -41.91
C ALA A 6 49.95 -38.43 -41.45
N THR A 7 49.69 -38.07 -40.20
CA THR A 7 48.33 -37.87 -39.68
C THR A 7 47.99 -36.38 -39.82
N VAL A 8 47.07 -36.07 -40.74
CA VAL A 8 46.47 -34.73 -40.85
C VAL A 8 45.40 -34.60 -39.76
N ALA A 9 45.63 -33.74 -38.77
CA ALA A 9 44.59 -33.35 -37.83
C ALA A 9 43.76 -32.22 -38.45
N LEU A 10 42.52 -32.53 -38.86
CA LEU A 10 41.54 -31.49 -39.19
C LEU A 10 41.10 -30.81 -37.89
N ALA A 11 41.50 -29.55 -37.72
CA ALA A 11 40.90 -28.67 -36.73
C ALA A 11 39.50 -28.25 -37.23
N LEU A 12 38.46 -28.90 -36.71
CA LEU A 12 37.08 -28.39 -36.80
C LEU A 12 36.98 -27.17 -35.88
N SER A 13 37.12 -25.97 -36.44
CA SER A 13 36.76 -24.73 -35.78
C SER A 13 35.24 -24.73 -35.57
N ALA A 14 34.79 -25.13 -34.39
CA ALA A 14 33.42 -24.86 -33.96
C ALA A 14 33.23 -23.34 -34.00
N VAL A 15 32.34 -22.86 -34.86
CA VAL A 15 31.94 -21.45 -34.90
C VAL A 15 31.18 -21.20 -33.59
N ALA A 16 31.85 -20.70 -32.57
CA ALA A 16 31.19 -20.27 -31.35
C ALA A 16 30.30 -19.07 -31.71
N ASN A 17 28.98 -19.29 -31.80
CA ASN A 17 28.04 -18.20 -31.96
C ASN A 17 28.15 -17.26 -30.76
N ALA A 18 28.13 -15.94 -31.00
CA ALA A 18 28.12 -14.95 -29.93
C ALA A 18 26.86 -15.15 -29.06
N VAL A 19 27.02 -15.04 -27.73
CA VAL A 19 25.92 -15.17 -26.77
C VAL A 19 24.96 -13.99 -26.98
N THR A 20 23.67 -14.30 -27.13
CA THR A 20 22.60 -13.30 -27.30
C THR A 20 22.18 -12.69 -25.97
N ILE A 21 21.58 -11.51 -25.98
CA ILE A 21 21.07 -10.84 -24.78
C ILE A 21 19.99 -11.69 -24.10
N ASN A 22 19.10 -12.29 -24.89
CA ASN A 22 18.11 -13.24 -24.39
C ASN A 22 18.74 -14.45 -23.66
N GLN A 23 19.85 -14.99 -24.16
CA GLN A 23 20.57 -16.06 -23.45
C GLN A 23 21.24 -15.56 -22.17
N ILE A 24 21.73 -14.31 -22.16
CA ILE A 24 22.30 -13.66 -20.97
C ILE A 24 21.23 -13.54 -19.89
N ASN A 25 20.05 -13.02 -20.20
CA ASN A 25 18.96 -12.95 -19.23
C ASN A 25 18.49 -14.36 -18.81
N GLY A 26 18.28 -15.25 -19.78
CA GLY A 26 17.77 -16.59 -19.53
C GLY A 26 16.29 -16.59 -19.14
N ILE A 27 15.75 -17.78 -18.85
CA ILE A 27 14.31 -17.99 -18.57
C ILE A 27 13.96 -17.99 -17.07
N LYS A 28 14.82 -17.39 -16.25
CA LYS A 28 14.75 -17.38 -14.78
C LYS A 28 15.11 -15.98 -14.28
N TYR A 29 14.97 -15.75 -12.98
CA TYR A 29 15.31 -14.47 -12.34
C TYR A 29 16.81 -14.17 -12.27
N LEU A 30 17.67 -15.20 -12.30
CA LEU A 30 19.12 -15.03 -12.34
C LEU A 30 19.69 -15.53 -13.66
N SER A 31 20.62 -14.75 -14.21
CA SER A 31 21.37 -15.05 -15.41
C SER A 31 22.15 -16.36 -15.29
N PRO A 32 22.12 -17.24 -16.30
CA PRO A 32 23.04 -18.38 -16.38
C PRO A 32 24.51 -17.96 -16.64
N TYR A 33 24.76 -16.69 -16.93
CA TYR A 33 26.07 -16.11 -17.18
C TYR A 33 26.57 -15.18 -16.07
N ALA A 34 25.86 -15.10 -14.94
CA ALA A 34 26.25 -14.25 -13.82
C ALA A 34 27.73 -14.43 -13.43
N GLY A 35 28.46 -13.31 -13.34
CA GLY A 35 29.89 -13.26 -13.04
C GLY A 35 30.84 -13.53 -14.22
N GLN A 36 30.32 -13.91 -15.39
CA GLN A 36 31.15 -14.17 -16.57
C GLN A 36 31.38 -12.89 -17.39
N THR A 37 32.60 -12.76 -17.93
CA THR A 37 32.91 -11.75 -18.95
C THR A 37 32.66 -12.34 -20.32
N LEU A 38 31.74 -11.73 -21.06
CA LEU A 38 31.38 -12.12 -22.42
C LEU A 38 31.95 -11.10 -23.41
N THR A 39 32.27 -11.58 -24.60
CA THR A 39 32.81 -10.74 -25.68
C THR A 39 31.89 -10.73 -26.89
N GLY A 40 31.88 -9.62 -27.61
CA GLY A 40 31.11 -9.47 -28.85
C GLY A 40 29.60 -9.51 -28.65
N ILE A 41 29.09 -9.13 -27.48
CA ILE A 41 27.64 -9.02 -27.24
C ILE A 41 27.09 -7.97 -28.21
N LYS A 42 26.19 -8.38 -29.09
CA LYS A 42 25.64 -7.53 -30.14
C LYS A 42 24.23 -7.08 -29.78
N GLY A 43 23.95 -5.79 -29.88
CA GLY A 43 22.61 -5.26 -29.62
C GLY A 43 22.35 -3.90 -30.26
N LEU A 44 21.08 -3.57 -30.42
CA LEU A 44 20.55 -2.25 -30.78
C LEU A 44 20.40 -1.40 -29.52
N VAL A 45 20.96 -0.20 -29.51
CA VAL A 45 20.78 0.79 -28.44
C VAL A 45 19.36 1.36 -28.52
N THR A 46 18.50 1.00 -27.58
CA THR A 46 17.08 1.40 -27.56
C THR A 46 16.83 2.68 -26.77
N ALA A 47 17.64 2.92 -25.74
CA ALA A 47 17.52 4.08 -24.86
C ALA A 47 18.84 4.37 -24.13
N LYS A 48 18.95 5.59 -23.59
CA LYS A 48 20.08 6.04 -22.76
C LYS A 48 19.51 6.62 -21.47
N GLY A 49 20.14 6.29 -20.35
CA GLY A 49 19.92 6.92 -19.05
C GLY A 49 21.17 7.66 -18.56
N PRO A 50 21.12 8.23 -17.35
CA PRO A 50 22.23 9.04 -16.81
C PRO A 50 23.50 8.23 -16.53
N SER A 51 23.38 6.93 -16.24
CA SER A 51 24.48 6.07 -15.79
C SER A 51 24.81 4.91 -16.74
N GLY A 52 24.04 4.75 -17.82
CA GLY A 52 24.13 3.60 -18.71
C GLY A 52 23.11 3.66 -19.83
N PHE A 53 23.08 2.64 -20.68
CA PHE A 53 22.19 2.56 -21.83
C PHE A 53 21.58 1.16 -21.95
N PHE A 54 20.54 1.01 -22.76
CA PHE A 54 19.81 -0.23 -22.92
C PHE A 54 20.07 -0.83 -24.29
N LEU A 55 20.34 -2.12 -24.33
CA LEU A 55 20.53 -2.90 -25.55
C LEU A 55 19.40 -3.88 -25.75
N ARG A 56 18.97 -4.05 -27.00
CA ARG A 56 18.06 -5.11 -27.44
C ARG A 56 18.73 -6.00 -28.47
N ASP A 57 18.48 -7.30 -28.43
CA ASP A 57 18.91 -8.22 -29.48
C ASP A 57 18.43 -7.75 -30.86
N THR A 58 19.30 -7.85 -31.87
CA THR A 58 18.92 -7.49 -33.26
C THR A 58 18.05 -8.55 -33.93
N THR A 59 18.00 -9.75 -33.35
CA THR A 59 17.13 -10.85 -33.77
C THR A 59 16.36 -11.31 -32.54
N LEU A 60 15.06 -11.03 -32.51
CA LEU A 60 14.24 -11.32 -31.33
C LEU A 60 14.05 -12.83 -31.14
N ASN A 61 14.28 -13.31 -29.92
CA ASN A 61 13.78 -14.59 -29.46
C ASN A 61 12.30 -14.43 -29.06
N LEU A 62 11.47 -15.39 -29.45
CA LEU A 62 10.03 -15.42 -29.19
C LEU A 62 9.67 -16.20 -27.91
N ASP A 63 10.65 -16.71 -27.17
CA ASP A 63 10.42 -17.28 -25.84
C ASP A 63 10.00 -16.17 -24.88
N ILE A 64 8.71 -16.12 -24.57
CA ILE A 64 8.10 -15.09 -23.71
C ILE A 64 8.67 -15.06 -22.29
N ARG A 65 9.47 -16.04 -21.89
CA ARG A 65 10.03 -16.16 -20.53
C ARG A 65 11.36 -15.44 -20.36
N SER A 66 11.83 -14.69 -21.34
CA SER A 66 13.13 -14.03 -21.27
C SER A 66 13.16 -12.74 -22.07
N SER A 67 13.67 -11.68 -21.46
CA SER A 67 13.81 -10.39 -22.12
C SER A 67 14.83 -10.45 -23.24
N ASN A 68 14.54 -9.79 -24.35
CA ASN A 68 15.49 -9.55 -25.44
C ASN A 68 16.36 -8.32 -25.18
N SER A 69 16.15 -7.65 -24.03
CA SER A 69 16.81 -6.39 -23.69
C SER A 69 17.58 -6.49 -22.37
N ILE A 70 18.62 -5.68 -22.22
CA ILE A 70 19.45 -5.64 -21.01
C ILE A 70 20.00 -4.24 -20.78
N TYR A 71 20.18 -3.89 -19.51
CA TYR A 71 20.84 -2.65 -19.13
C TYR A 71 22.36 -2.80 -19.14
N VAL A 72 23.06 -1.81 -19.69
CA VAL A 72 24.51 -1.69 -19.68
C VAL A 72 24.90 -0.54 -18.74
N TYR A 73 25.35 -0.90 -17.54
CA TYR A 73 25.84 0.05 -16.54
C TYR A 73 27.27 0.50 -16.87
N GLY A 74 27.45 1.81 -17.09
CA GLY A 74 28.75 2.39 -17.38
C GLY A 74 28.67 3.74 -18.08
N SER A 75 28.82 4.83 -17.32
CA SER A 75 28.69 6.20 -17.83
C SER A 75 29.74 6.59 -18.88
N LEU A 76 30.93 5.97 -18.86
CA LEU A 76 31.97 6.24 -19.87
C LEU A 76 31.57 5.73 -21.26
N ALA A 77 30.90 4.59 -21.34
CA ALA A 77 30.48 3.99 -22.60
C ALA A 77 29.38 4.81 -23.29
N LEU A 78 28.61 5.62 -22.55
CA LEU A 78 27.58 6.51 -23.10
C LEU A 78 28.09 7.50 -24.16
N LYS A 79 29.38 7.86 -24.10
CA LYS A 79 30.01 8.78 -25.07
C LYS A 79 30.21 8.13 -26.45
N ASN A 80 30.16 6.79 -26.51
CA ASN A 80 30.48 6.02 -27.71
C ASN A 80 29.23 5.46 -28.40
N VAL A 81 28.02 5.79 -27.91
CA VAL A 81 26.77 5.21 -28.41
C VAL A 81 25.65 6.25 -28.52
N THR A 82 24.79 6.07 -29.52
CA THR A 82 23.57 6.84 -29.78
C THR A 82 22.39 5.88 -29.86
N VAL A 83 21.19 6.32 -29.47
CA VAL A 83 19.96 5.55 -29.71
C VAL A 83 19.82 5.26 -31.21
N GLY A 84 19.52 4.01 -31.54
CA GLY A 84 19.49 3.53 -32.93
C GLY A 84 20.82 2.99 -33.46
N ASP A 85 21.91 3.02 -32.68
CA ASP A 85 23.14 2.31 -33.03
C ASP A 85 22.99 0.81 -32.80
N ILE A 86 23.47 -0.02 -33.74
CA ILE A 86 23.77 -1.42 -33.48
C ILE A 86 25.24 -1.51 -33.13
N ILE A 87 25.55 -2.05 -31.95
CA ILE A 87 26.92 -2.13 -31.44
C ILE A 87 27.33 -3.58 -31.16
N THR A 88 28.64 -3.79 -30.99
CA THR A 88 29.18 -4.90 -30.19
C THR A 88 29.88 -4.35 -28.95
N VAL A 89 29.75 -5.03 -27.83
CA VAL A 89 30.40 -4.68 -26.57
C VAL A 89 30.89 -5.95 -25.85
N ASP A 90 32.01 -5.83 -25.16
CA ASP A 90 32.47 -6.84 -24.21
C ASP A 90 32.11 -6.33 -22.79
N ALA A 91 31.56 -7.19 -21.95
CA ALA A 91 31.10 -6.78 -20.62
C ALA A 91 31.02 -7.98 -19.66
N THR A 92 30.95 -7.70 -18.36
CA THR A 92 30.71 -8.70 -17.31
C THR A 92 29.24 -8.71 -16.94
N VAL A 93 28.62 -9.89 -16.94
CA VAL A 93 27.24 -10.06 -16.48
C VAL A 93 27.22 -10.00 -14.96
N ALA A 94 26.35 -9.16 -14.39
CA ALA A 94 26.20 -8.98 -12.95
C ALA A 94 24.74 -9.09 -12.55
N GLU A 95 24.53 -9.56 -11.31
CA GLU A 95 23.23 -9.52 -10.64
C GLU A 95 23.28 -8.38 -9.61
N TYR A 96 22.56 -7.29 -9.91
CA TYR A 96 22.57 -6.08 -9.09
C TYR A 96 21.34 -6.00 -8.18
N ARG A 97 21.55 -5.64 -6.91
CA ARG A 97 20.49 -5.15 -6.02
C ARG A 97 21.07 -4.22 -4.96
N SER A 98 20.28 -3.24 -4.53
CA SER A 98 20.70 -2.25 -3.52
C SER A 98 20.41 -2.66 -2.07
N THR A 99 19.57 -3.67 -1.86
CA THR A 99 19.22 -4.23 -0.55
C THR A 99 18.83 -5.70 -0.69
N SER A 100 18.95 -6.49 0.38
CA SER A 100 18.63 -7.92 0.40
C SER A 100 17.14 -8.22 0.25
N THR A 101 16.25 -7.25 0.46
CA THR A 101 14.80 -7.43 0.30
C THR A 101 14.33 -7.32 -1.16
N TYR A 102 15.17 -6.79 -2.04
CA TYR A 102 14.87 -6.58 -3.45
C TYR A 102 15.28 -7.80 -4.29
N LEU A 103 14.61 -7.96 -5.44
CA LEU A 103 15.06 -8.86 -6.50
C LEU A 103 16.40 -8.39 -7.07
N TYR A 104 17.12 -9.32 -7.68
CA TYR A 104 18.27 -8.99 -8.51
C TYR A 104 17.81 -8.50 -9.89
N LEU A 105 18.53 -7.51 -10.41
CA LEU A 105 18.47 -7.08 -11.80
C LEU A 105 19.69 -7.62 -12.52
N THR A 106 19.49 -8.42 -13.56
CA THR A 106 20.57 -8.80 -14.48
C THR A 106 21.01 -7.58 -15.30
N GLU A 107 22.29 -7.25 -15.24
CA GLU A 107 22.87 -6.13 -16.00
C GLU A 107 24.27 -6.45 -16.54
N LEU A 108 24.73 -5.66 -17.52
CA LEU A 108 26.09 -5.70 -18.03
C LEU A 108 26.91 -4.58 -17.38
N THR A 109 28.04 -4.95 -16.79
CA THR A 109 28.97 -4.02 -16.11
C THR A 109 30.34 -4.03 -16.78
N TYR A 110 31.15 -3.01 -16.50
CA TYR A 110 32.49 -2.82 -17.07
C TYR A 110 32.53 -2.90 -18.62
N PRO A 111 31.64 -2.19 -19.33
CA PRO A 111 31.60 -2.25 -20.79
C PRO A 111 32.92 -1.78 -21.39
N ASN A 112 33.47 -2.58 -22.29
CA ASN A 112 34.70 -2.32 -23.01
C ASN A 112 34.58 -2.76 -24.49
N ASN A 113 35.55 -2.38 -25.32
CA ASN A 113 35.58 -2.71 -26.75
C ASN A 113 34.28 -2.38 -27.51
N VAL A 114 33.60 -1.30 -27.11
CA VAL A 114 32.37 -0.81 -27.76
C VAL A 114 32.67 -0.41 -29.21
N LYS A 115 32.02 -1.06 -30.17
CA LYS A 115 32.13 -0.77 -31.61
C LYS A 115 30.76 -0.59 -32.22
N VAL A 116 30.55 0.54 -32.90
CA VAL A 116 29.33 0.79 -33.68
C VAL A 116 29.44 0.07 -35.02
N LEU A 117 28.46 -0.80 -35.31
CA LEU A 117 28.36 -1.54 -36.56
C LEU A 117 27.48 -0.83 -37.59
N SER A 118 26.39 -0.21 -37.13
CA SER A 118 25.52 0.65 -37.94
C SER A 118 24.80 1.66 -37.05
N SER A 119 24.30 2.74 -37.66
CA SER A 119 23.62 3.85 -36.96
C SER A 119 22.30 4.20 -37.64
N GLY A 120 21.42 4.89 -36.91
CA GLY A 120 20.13 5.37 -37.44
C GLY A 120 19.11 4.25 -37.68
N ASN A 121 19.28 3.09 -37.05
CA ASN A 121 18.33 1.99 -37.13
C ASN A 121 17.04 2.36 -36.38
N ALA A 122 15.89 1.91 -36.88
CA ALA A 122 14.61 2.17 -36.26
C ALA A 122 14.51 1.44 -34.89
N VAL A 123 14.17 2.18 -33.85
CA VAL A 123 13.85 1.63 -32.53
C VAL A 123 12.34 1.60 -32.39
N LYS A 124 11.77 0.39 -32.31
CA LYS A 124 10.32 0.18 -32.14
C LYS A 124 10.05 -0.34 -30.72
N PRO A 125 9.17 0.31 -29.94
CA PRO A 125 8.79 -0.22 -28.62
C PRO A 125 7.87 -1.43 -28.75
N VAL A 126 7.84 -2.27 -27.70
CA VAL A 126 6.81 -3.31 -27.51
C VAL A 126 5.57 -2.67 -26.91
N VAL A 127 4.38 -2.96 -27.43
CA VAL A 127 3.12 -2.39 -26.92
C VAL A 127 2.46 -3.34 -25.93
N ILE A 128 2.49 -2.99 -24.64
CA ILE A 128 1.89 -3.81 -23.58
C ILE A 128 0.37 -3.77 -23.69
N GLY A 129 -0.28 -4.94 -23.64
CA GLY A 129 -1.72 -5.11 -23.72
C GLY A 129 -2.30 -5.10 -25.13
N GLU A 130 -1.46 -5.03 -26.17
CA GLU A 130 -1.89 -5.16 -27.57
C GLU A 130 -1.08 -6.22 -28.31
N ASP A 131 0.25 -6.21 -28.16
CA ASP A 131 1.12 -7.21 -28.78
C ASP A 131 0.80 -8.63 -28.26
N LEU A 132 0.93 -9.62 -29.13
CA LEU A 132 0.56 -11.00 -28.85
C LEU A 132 1.31 -11.54 -27.61
N LEU A 133 0.56 -12.05 -26.62
CA LEU A 133 1.07 -12.56 -25.34
C LEU A 133 1.74 -11.52 -24.42
N VAL A 134 1.62 -10.22 -24.71
CA VAL A 134 2.16 -9.14 -23.86
C VAL A 134 1.05 -8.59 -22.94
N TYR A 135 0.37 -9.47 -22.20
CA TYR A 135 -0.73 -9.11 -21.30
C TYR A 135 -0.36 -9.46 -19.85
N PRO A 136 -0.30 -8.48 -18.93
CA PRO A 136 0.03 -8.77 -17.55
C PRO A 136 -1.08 -9.61 -16.88
N PRO A 137 -0.72 -10.68 -16.15
CA PRO A 137 -1.62 -11.35 -15.22
C PRO A 137 -2.15 -10.38 -14.17
N THR A 138 -3.40 -10.57 -13.72
CA THR A 138 -4.13 -9.58 -12.92
C THR A 138 -4.28 -9.90 -11.45
N GLU A 139 -3.74 -11.01 -10.95
CA GLU A 139 -4.02 -11.44 -9.56
C GLU A 139 -2.76 -11.95 -8.87
N GLN A 140 -2.06 -12.91 -9.49
CA GLN A 140 -0.97 -13.64 -8.85
C GLN A 140 0.40 -13.03 -9.15
N PHE A 141 1.27 -12.96 -8.16
CA PHE A 141 2.60 -12.35 -8.26
C PHE A 141 3.68 -13.35 -8.64
N SER A 142 3.77 -14.48 -7.94
CA SER A 142 4.78 -15.53 -8.14
C SER A 142 4.23 -16.91 -7.79
N SER A 143 4.76 -17.95 -8.43
CA SER A 143 4.49 -19.35 -8.05
C SER A 143 4.90 -19.68 -6.61
N LEU A 144 5.79 -18.89 -6.03
CA LEU A 144 6.32 -19.09 -4.68
C LEU A 144 5.43 -18.50 -3.57
N ASP A 145 4.35 -17.80 -3.93
CA ASP A 145 3.38 -17.25 -2.97
C ASP A 145 2.35 -18.27 -2.51
N ASN A 146 2.30 -19.44 -3.17
CA ASN A 146 1.24 -20.42 -2.97
C ASN A 146 -0.17 -19.79 -3.07
N TRP A 147 -0.35 -18.91 -4.06
CA TRP A 147 -1.60 -18.21 -4.39
C TRP A 147 -2.05 -17.11 -3.42
N ASP A 148 -1.21 -16.74 -2.45
CA ASP A 148 -1.55 -15.70 -1.46
C ASP A 148 -0.30 -14.96 -0.94
N VAL A 149 -0.16 -13.69 -1.34
CA VAL A 149 0.96 -12.80 -0.96
C VAL A 149 0.95 -12.35 0.50
N TYR A 150 -0.11 -12.62 1.26
CA TYR A 150 -0.19 -12.33 2.69
C TYR A 150 -0.31 -13.58 3.56
N SER A 151 -0.17 -14.77 2.96
CA SER A 151 -0.24 -16.02 3.71
C SER A 151 0.84 -16.11 4.80
N LEU A 152 0.47 -16.75 5.90
CA LEU A 152 1.36 -17.01 7.03
C LEU A 152 1.67 -18.52 7.15
N PRO A 153 2.88 -18.90 7.61
CA PRO A 153 4.01 -18.00 7.86
C PRO A 153 4.54 -17.39 6.54
N ASN A 154 4.91 -16.11 6.55
CA ASN A 154 5.48 -15.43 5.39
C ASN A 154 6.99 -15.68 5.27
N ASN A 155 7.63 -15.22 4.19
CA ASN A 155 9.08 -15.36 3.96
C ASN A 155 9.58 -16.81 4.08
N GLN A 156 8.86 -17.74 3.45
CA GLN A 156 9.18 -19.18 3.48
C GLN A 156 10.15 -19.59 2.37
N SER A 157 10.30 -18.76 1.35
CA SER A 157 11.26 -18.94 0.27
C SER A 157 11.81 -17.60 -0.21
N LEU A 158 12.93 -17.65 -0.93
CA LEU A 158 13.52 -16.49 -1.61
C LEU A 158 13.58 -16.75 -3.11
N VAL A 159 13.15 -15.79 -3.92
CA VAL A 159 13.27 -15.86 -5.39
C VAL A 159 14.71 -16.09 -5.82
N SER A 160 15.66 -15.40 -5.18
CA SER A 160 17.10 -15.50 -5.45
C SER A 160 17.71 -16.86 -5.12
N THR A 161 17.08 -17.63 -4.23
CA THR A 161 17.54 -18.99 -3.87
C THR A 161 16.83 -20.06 -4.69
N ALA A 162 15.50 -19.97 -4.82
CA ALA A 162 14.72 -20.94 -5.59
C ALA A 162 14.97 -20.81 -7.10
N ASN A 163 15.20 -19.58 -7.56
CA ASN A 163 15.41 -19.19 -8.96
C ASN A 163 14.47 -19.93 -9.93
N PRO A 164 13.14 -19.75 -9.77
CA PRO A 164 12.15 -20.47 -10.55
C PRO A 164 12.23 -20.07 -12.02
N THR A 165 11.77 -20.96 -12.90
CA THR A 165 11.53 -20.62 -14.31
C THR A 165 10.31 -19.71 -14.40
N LEU A 166 10.44 -18.62 -15.14
CA LEU A 166 9.38 -17.64 -15.32
C LEU A 166 8.15 -18.28 -15.98
N GLN A 167 6.96 -17.93 -15.50
CA GLN A 167 5.66 -18.25 -16.09
C GLN A 167 4.84 -16.96 -16.32
N PRO A 168 5.22 -16.12 -17.31
CA PRO A 168 4.65 -14.79 -17.58
C PRO A 168 3.14 -14.76 -17.83
N LEU A 169 2.54 -15.88 -18.24
CA LEU A 169 1.10 -15.96 -18.49
C LEU A 169 0.28 -16.17 -17.21
N LEU A 170 0.93 -16.51 -16.09
CA LEU A 170 0.28 -16.82 -14.82
C LEU A 170 0.61 -15.81 -13.73
N PHE A 171 1.86 -15.33 -13.70
CA PHE A 171 2.38 -14.53 -12.59
C PHE A 171 2.88 -13.17 -13.07
N GLY A 172 2.43 -12.10 -12.42
CA GLY A 172 2.76 -10.73 -12.82
C GLY A 172 4.23 -10.36 -12.59
N MET A 173 4.89 -10.86 -11.55
CA MET A 173 6.34 -10.63 -11.41
C MET A 173 7.10 -11.27 -12.56
N ASP A 174 6.76 -12.51 -12.91
CA ASP A 174 7.38 -13.23 -14.02
C ASP A 174 7.13 -12.53 -15.36
N PHE A 175 5.95 -11.92 -15.54
CA PHE A 175 5.62 -11.11 -16.71
C PHE A 175 6.53 -9.90 -16.83
N TRP A 176 6.63 -9.10 -15.78
CA TRP A 176 7.47 -7.90 -15.82
C TRP A 176 8.96 -8.22 -15.91
N GLU A 177 9.41 -9.30 -15.24
CA GLU A 177 10.79 -9.79 -15.36
C GLU A 177 11.13 -10.17 -16.80
N SER A 178 10.21 -10.84 -17.50
CA SER A 178 10.41 -11.24 -18.90
C SER A 178 10.53 -10.07 -19.89
N LEU A 179 10.24 -8.85 -19.44
CA LEU A 179 10.35 -7.61 -20.20
C LEU A 179 11.39 -6.64 -19.60
N SER A 180 12.18 -7.06 -18.61
CA SER A 180 13.14 -6.18 -17.94
C SER A 180 14.18 -5.63 -18.94
N GLY A 181 14.43 -4.33 -18.90
CA GLY A 181 15.28 -3.59 -19.83
C GLY A 181 14.62 -3.23 -21.17
N GLU A 182 13.41 -3.70 -21.45
CA GLU A 182 12.74 -3.53 -22.73
C GLU A 182 12.18 -2.10 -22.92
N LEU A 183 12.30 -1.53 -24.11
CA LEU A 183 11.60 -0.30 -24.47
C LEU A 183 10.15 -0.65 -24.80
N VAL A 184 9.22 -0.15 -24.00
CA VAL A 184 7.79 -0.46 -24.05
C VAL A 184 6.94 0.80 -24.22
N THR A 185 5.72 0.59 -24.68
CA THR A 185 4.67 1.60 -24.80
C THR A 185 3.43 1.14 -24.02
N VAL A 186 2.94 2.02 -23.14
CA VAL A 186 1.68 1.86 -22.41
C VAL A 186 0.63 2.78 -23.03
N LYS A 187 -0.41 2.18 -23.60
CA LYS A 187 -1.53 2.89 -24.23
C LYS A 187 -2.68 3.13 -23.27
N LEU A 188 -3.35 4.27 -23.48
CA LEU A 188 -4.43 4.78 -22.64
C LEU A 188 -4.15 4.63 -21.13
N PRO A 189 -2.96 5.06 -20.65
CA PRO A 189 -2.61 4.91 -19.25
C PRO A 189 -3.57 5.69 -18.34
N VAL A 190 -4.00 5.04 -17.27
CA VAL A 190 -4.72 5.65 -16.16
C VAL A 190 -3.82 5.64 -14.93
N ALA A 191 -3.73 6.77 -14.24
CA ALA A 191 -3.09 6.88 -12.95
C ALA A 191 -3.94 6.16 -11.90
N ILE A 192 -3.42 5.08 -11.35
CA ILE A 192 -4.12 4.30 -10.31
C ILE A 192 -3.73 4.76 -8.89
N THR A 193 -2.82 5.71 -8.81
CA THR A 193 -2.46 6.45 -7.59
C THR A 193 -2.27 7.93 -7.90
N LYS A 194 -2.16 8.76 -6.86
CA LYS A 194 -1.62 10.11 -6.99
C LYS A 194 -0.09 10.10 -7.13
N SER A 195 0.50 11.23 -7.54
CA SER A 195 1.95 11.44 -7.48
C SER A 195 2.46 11.44 -6.03
N ASN A 196 3.57 10.75 -5.76
CA ASN A 196 4.25 10.84 -4.47
C ASN A 196 5.22 12.05 -4.43
N ARG A 197 5.96 12.21 -3.32
CA ARG A 197 6.93 13.31 -3.14
C ARG A 197 8.09 13.34 -4.14
N TYR A 198 8.33 12.24 -4.85
CA TYR A 198 9.32 12.11 -5.92
C TYR A 198 8.69 12.26 -7.32
N ALA A 199 7.41 12.62 -7.40
CA ALA A 199 6.61 12.66 -8.62
C ALA A 199 6.48 11.29 -9.33
N ASN A 200 6.68 10.18 -8.60
CA ASN A 200 6.37 8.85 -9.11
C ASN A 200 4.87 8.60 -8.99
N VAL A 201 4.32 7.87 -9.95
CA VAL A 201 2.90 7.51 -10.01
C VAL A 201 2.74 6.08 -10.50
N TRP A 202 1.80 5.33 -9.95
CA TRP A 202 1.45 4.01 -10.47
C TRP A 202 0.41 4.13 -11.57
N ILE A 203 0.58 3.33 -12.62
CA ILE A 203 -0.32 3.32 -13.79
C ILE A 203 -0.77 1.91 -14.13
N ALA A 204 -1.90 1.84 -14.84
CA ALA A 204 -2.30 0.69 -15.62
C ALA A 204 -2.76 1.14 -17.02
N GLY A 205 -2.44 0.36 -18.05
CA GLY A 205 -2.82 0.65 -19.43
C GLY A 205 -4.19 0.07 -19.82
N SER A 206 -4.39 -0.06 -21.13
CA SER A 206 -5.62 -0.56 -21.75
C SER A 206 -5.90 -2.06 -21.53
N TRP A 207 -5.00 -2.80 -20.87
CA TRP A 207 -5.19 -4.23 -20.57
C TRP A 207 -6.26 -4.49 -19.50
N ARG A 208 -6.64 -5.77 -19.35
CA ARG A 208 -7.60 -6.23 -18.34
C ARG A 208 -7.09 -5.94 -16.92
N LYS A 209 -8.00 -5.53 -16.05
CA LYS A 209 -7.76 -5.26 -14.61
C LYS A 209 -8.81 -5.99 -13.79
N SER A 210 -8.49 -6.43 -12.59
CA SER A 210 -9.40 -7.19 -11.71
C SER A 210 -9.99 -6.35 -10.57
N GLY A 211 -9.28 -5.31 -10.11
CA GLY A 211 -9.62 -4.48 -8.94
C GLY A 211 -10.14 -3.06 -9.22
N THR A 212 -10.62 -2.73 -10.42
CA THR A 212 -10.97 -1.34 -10.78
C THR A 212 -12.10 -0.76 -9.93
N ASN A 213 -11.81 0.34 -9.24
CA ASN A 213 -12.78 1.11 -8.47
C ASN A 213 -13.36 2.28 -9.26
N LYS A 214 -14.44 2.90 -8.75
CA LYS A 214 -15.14 4.01 -9.42
C LYS A 214 -14.30 5.27 -9.61
N ARG A 215 -13.13 5.35 -8.97
CA ARG A 215 -12.18 6.48 -9.08
C ARG A 215 -11.04 6.20 -10.04
N GLY A 216 -11.06 5.07 -10.73
CA GLY A 216 -10.01 4.69 -11.69
C GLY A 216 -8.77 4.07 -11.05
N GLY A 217 -8.76 3.90 -9.72
CA GLY A 217 -7.75 3.14 -9.01
C GLY A 217 -7.96 1.64 -9.07
N LEU A 218 -7.02 0.91 -8.49
CA LEU A 218 -7.12 -0.53 -8.27
C LEU A 218 -7.17 -0.81 -6.76
N THR A 219 -8.27 -1.40 -6.33
CA THR A 219 -8.50 -1.78 -4.93
C THR A 219 -8.00 -3.20 -4.72
N MET A 220 -7.19 -3.37 -3.68
CA MET A 220 -6.70 -4.67 -3.26
C MET A 220 -7.84 -5.53 -2.71
N ARG A 221 -7.80 -6.83 -2.99
CA ARG A 221 -8.82 -7.81 -2.57
C ARG A 221 -8.15 -9.09 -2.07
N ASP A 222 -8.95 -10.00 -1.53
CA ASP A 222 -8.48 -11.31 -1.12
C ASP A 222 -7.69 -11.99 -2.26
N ARG A 223 -6.42 -12.32 -1.97
CA ARG A 223 -5.44 -12.94 -2.88
C ARG A 223 -5.14 -12.15 -4.17
N ASP A 224 -5.46 -10.86 -4.20
CA ASP A 224 -5.25 -9.99 -5.36
C ASP A 224 -4.76 -8.60 -4.91
N SER A 225 -3.47 -8.34 -5.13
CA SER A 225 -2.82 -7.05 -4.84
C SER A 225 -2.35 -6.32 -6.09
N ASN A 226 -3.09 -6.50 -7.19
CA ASN A 226 -2.95 -5.75 -8.44
C ASN A 226 -1.54 -5.79 -9.08
N PRO A 227 -1.04 -7.00 -9.44
CA PRO A 227 0.25 -7.14 -10.10
C PRO A 227 0.31 -6.51 -11.50
N GLU A 228 -0.82 -6.19 -12.14
CA GLU A 228 -0.93 -5.65 -13.50
C GLU A 228 -0.60 -4.15 -13.63
N THR A 229 0.37 -3.67 -12.85
CA THR A 229 0.66 -2.24 -12.68
C THR A 229 2.15 -1.93 -12.85
N LEU A 230 2.46 -0.68 -13.19
CA LEU A 230 3.84 -0.18 -13.30
C LEU A 230 3.99 1.13 -12.56
N ALA A 231 5.11 1.30 -11.87
CA ALA A 231 5.51 2.60 -11.34
C ALA A 231 6.18 3.43 -12.44
N VAL A 232 5.67 4.61 -12.73
CA VAL A 232 6.35 5.61 -13.55
C VAL A 232 7.33 6.37 -12.66
N ILE A 233 8.60 6.35 -13.04
CA ILE A 233 9.69 6.99 -12.31
C ILE A 233 10.36 8.08 -13.17
N ASP A 234 11.57 8.52 -12.80
CA ASP A 234 12.25 9.67 -13.43
C ASP A 234 12.36 9.54 -14.98
N PRO A 235 12.04 10.60 -15.74
CA PRO A 235 12.27 10.60 -17.19
C PRO A 235 13.74 10.47 -17.60
N LEU A 236 14.01 9.70 -18.65
CA LEU A 236 15.37 9.44 -19.15
C LEU A 236 16.05 10.69 -19.73
N ASP A 237 15.28 11.63 -20.29
CA ASP A 237 15.78 12.89 -20.82
C ASP A 237 16.05 13.97 -19.75
N GLY A 238 15.77 13.68 -18.49
CA GLY A 238 15.95 14.59 -17.36
C GLY A 238 14.83 15.60 -17.16
N THR A 239 13.75 15.56 -17.96
CA THR A 239 12.51 16.29 -17.64
C THR A 239 11.87 15.76 -16.35
N LYS A 240 10.82 16.43 -15.85
CA LYS A 240 10.22 16.11 -14.54
C LYS A 240 8.74 15.78 -14.67
N ASN A 241 8.34 14.65 -14.09
CA ASN A 241 6.94 14.28 -13.98
C ASN A 241 6.17 15.30 -13.11
N PRO A 242 4.88 15.52 -13.38
CA PRO A 242 4.05 16.40 -12.57
C PRO A 242 3.81 15.83 -11.16
N THR A 243 3.80 16.71 -10.16
CA THR A 243 3.44 16.38 -8.77
C THR A 243 1.94 16.46 -8.50
N THR A 244 1.15 16.82 -9.51
CA THR A 244 -0.28 17.11 -9.40
C THR A 244 -1.19 15.98 -9.89
N VAL A 245 -0.64 14.83 -10.31
CA VAL A 245 -1.45 13.70 -10.79
C VAL A 245 -2.33 13.19 -9.67
N LYS A 246 -3.60 12.95 -9.98
CA LYS A 246 -4.60 12.38 -9.08
C LYS A 246 -4.98 10.95 -9.49
N LEU A 247 -5.55 10.23 -8.53
CA LEU A 247 -6.23 8.97 -8.76
C LEU A 247 -7.28 9.13 -9.88
N GLY A 248 -7.18 8.29 -10.91
CA GLY A 248 -8.10 8.25 -12.04
C GLY A 248 -7.77 9.20 -13.18
N ASP A 249 -6.71 10.00 -13.08
CA ASP A 249 -6.27 10.86 -14.19
C ASP A 249 -5.89 10.00 -15.40
N THR A 250 -6.32 10.40 -16.59
CA THR A 250 -5.87 9.78 -17.85
C THR A 250 -4.61 10.49 -18.32
N LEU A 251 -3.62 9.72 -18.76
CA LEU A 251 -2.32 10.24 -19.19
C LEU A 251 -2.14 10.07 -20.71
N GLU A 252 -1.24 10.86 -21.31
CA GLU A 252 -0.78 10.62 -22.69
C GLU A 252 -0.10 9.24 -22.75
N GLU A 253 -0.04 8.63 -23.94
CA GLU A 253 0.69 7.38 -24.16
C GLU A 253 2.13 7.51 -23.64
N ILE A 254 2.57 6.53 -22.83
CA ILE A 254 3.89 6.56 -22.21
C ILE A 254 4.78 5.56 -22.92
N THR A 255 5.85 6.04 -23.55
CA THR A 255 6.93 5.20 -24.05
C THR A 255 8.14 5.35 -23.14
N GLY A 256 8.74 4.24 -22.74
CA GLY A 256 9.82 4.22 -21.76
C GLY A 256 10.46 2.85 -21.61
N VAL A 257 11.50 2.76 -20.79
CA VAL A 257 12.18 1.50 -20.53
C VAL A 257 11.60 0.86 -19.28
N LEU A 258 11.11 -0.37 -19.41
CA LEU A 258 10.71 -1.20 -18.28
C LEU A 258 11.94 -1.73 -17.56
N THR A 259 11.97 -1.69 -16.24
CA THR A 259 13.06 -2.27 -15.43
C THR A 259 12.58 -2.61 -14.03
N TYR A 260 13.44 -3.26 -13.25
CA TYR A 260 13.26 -3.39 -11.81
C TYR A 260 14.10 -2.34 -11.07
N ALA A 261 13.45 -1.45 -10.32
CA ALA A 261 14.10 -0.37 -9.59
C ALA A 261 13.37 -0.05 -8.29
N PHE A 262 14.11 0.31 -7.24
CA PHE A 262 13.56 0.72 -5.94
C PHE A 262 12.60 -0.30 -5.29
N GLY A 263 12.77 -1.59 -5.62
CA GLY A 263 11.94 -2.68 -5.10
C GLY A 263 10.68 -2.98 -5.90
N TYR A 264 10.50 -2.36 -7.10
CA TYR A 264 9.33 -2.53 -7.95
C TYR A 264 9.65 -2.55 -9.45
N TYR A 265 8.78 -3.19 -10.24
CA TYR A 265 8.81 -3.03 -11.69
C TYR A 265 8.30 -1.64 -12.07
N SER A 266 9.12 -0.94 -12.84
CA SER A 266 8.97 0.48 -13.12
C SER A 266 9.21 0.76 -14.59
N ILE A 267 8.68 1.88 -15.08
CA ILE A 267 8.99 2.45 -16.38
C ILE A 267 9.75 3.76 -16.19
N TYR A 268 10.94 3.85 -16.78
CA TYR A 268 11.64 5.11 -17.01
C TYR A 268 11.09 5.72 -18.30
N PRO A 269 10.15 6.68 -18.25
CA PRO A 269 9.59 7.25 -19.46
C PRO A 269 10.67 8.01 -20.24
N GLN A 270 10.58 8.06 -21.56
CA GLN A 270 11.56 8.80 -22.37
C GLN A 270 11.56 10.29 -22.03
N THR A 271 10.37 10.84 -21.78
CA THR A 271 10.10 12.23 -21.41
C THR A 271 9.05 12.27 -20.29
N ALA A 272 8.91 13.39 -19.60
CA ALA A 272 7.90 13.58 -18.57
C ALA A 272 6.49 13.22 -19.06
N ILE A 273 5.75 12.52 -18.22
CA ILE A 273 4.34 12.19 -18.48
C ILE A 273 3.49 13.46 -18.50
N LYS A 274 2.35 13.38 -19.20
CA LYS A 274 1.37 14.47 -19.26
C LYS A 274 -0.02 13.97 -18.95
N VAL A 275 -0.75 14.75 -18.16
CA VAL A 275 -2.15 14.52 -17.86
C VAL A 275 -3.00 15.02 -19.02
N VAL A 276 -3.80 14.14 -19.61
CA VAL A 276 -4.76 14.46 -20.68
C VAL A 276 -6.06 15.00 -20.09
N SER A 277 -6.55 14.34 -19.05
CA SER A 277 -7.75 14.76 -18.33
C SER A 277 -7.65 14.31 -16.89
N SER A 278 -8.11 15.18 -15.98
CA SER A 278 -8.18 14.84 -14.57
C SER A 278 -9.51 14.20 -14.19
N ALA A 279 -9.49 13.31 -13.21
CA ALA A 279 -10.70 12.67 -12.70
C ALA A 279 -11.72 13.69 -12.17
N SER A 280 -13.00 13.45 -12.45
CA SER A 280 -14.13 14.29 -12.03
C SER A 280 -15.16 13.49 -11.25
N PRO A 281 -15.80 14.08 -10.21
CA PRO A 281 -15.54 15.39 -9.62
C PRO A 281 -14.15 15.52 -8.99
N ALA A 282 -13.66 16.76 -8.85
CA ALA A 282 -12.32 17.04 -8.33
C ALA A 282 -12.13 16.74 -6.84
N THR A 283 -13.25 16.63 -6.11
CA THR A 283 -13.36 16.29 -4.68
C THR A 283 -14.49 15.26 -4.52
N PRO A 284 -14.46 14.41 -3.49
CA PRO A 284 -15.57 13.49 -3.24
C PRO A 284 -16.87 14.23 -2.88
N PRO A 285 -18.02 13.57 -3.06
CA PRO A 285 -19.26 14.05 -2.44
C PRO A 285 -19.15 13.98 -0.91
N VAL A 286 -19.89 14.86 -0.23
CA VAL A 286 -20.14 14.73 1.22
C VAL A 286 -21.05 13.54 1.49
N THR A 287 -20.97 12.94 2.68
CA THR A 287 -21.82 11.80 3.04
C THR A 287 -23.31 12.12 2.93
N THR A 288 -24.09 11.11 2.58
CA THR A 288 -25.56 11.20 2.63
C THR A 288 -26.13 10.82 3.99
N LEU A 289 -25.32 10.19 4.85
CA LEU A 289 -25.73 9.74 6.17
C LEU A 289 -25.83 10.93 7.12
N THR A 290 -26.94 11.00 7.85
CA THR A 290 -27.23 12.08 8.81
C THR A 290 -27.85 11.50 10.06
N SER A 291 -27.58 12.16 11.18
CA SER A 291 -28.17 11.83 12.47
C SER A 291 -29.61 12.31 12.57
N SER A 292 -30.44 11.56 13.30
CA SER A 292 -31.74 12.04 13.78
C SER A 292 -31.68 12.71 15.14
N GLY A 293 -30.52 12.72 15.81
CA GLY A 293 -30.38 13.11 17.22
C GLY A 293 -30.98 12.09 18.20
N THR A 294 -31.37 10.90 17.72
CA THR A 294 -32.00 9.85 18.54
C THR A 294 -31.26 8.53 18.41
N CYS A 295 -31.51 7.60 19.33
CA CYS A 295 -30.91 6.26 19.29
C CYS A 295 -31.20 5.48 17.99
N LYS A 296 -32.24 5.81 17.23
CA LYS A 296 -32.64 5.04 16.04
C LYS A 296 -31.72 5.24 14.84
N GLN A 297 -31.10 6.41 14.76
CA GLN A 297 -30.24 6.83 13.66
C GLN A 297 -29.13 7.69 14.24
N LEU A 298 -28.27 7.06 15.04
CA LEU A 298 -27.04 7.65 15.55
C LEU A 298 -25.99 7.58 14.45
N THR A 299 -25.23 8.64 14.24
CA THR A 299 -24.09 8.63 13.32
C THR A 299 -22.78 8.45 14.07
N VAL A 300 -21.90 7.60 13.53
CA VAL A 300 -20.61 7.27 14.13
C VAL A 300 -19.54 7.38 13.06
N GLY A 301 -18.57 8.28 13.26
CA GLY A 301 -17.43 8.44 12.34
C GLY A 301 -16.15 7.80 12.86
N ASP A 302 -15.24 7.49 11.95
CA ASP A 302 -13.91 6.95 12.23
C ASP A 302 -12.86 7.68 11.39
N TYR A 303 -11.76 8.12 12.00
CA TYR A 303 -10.73 8.90 11.29
C TYR A 303 -9.35 8.90 11.98
N ASN A 304 -8.36 8.32 11.31
CA ASN A 304 -6.94 8.58 11.60
C ASN A 304 -6.56 9.97 11.04
N VAL A 305 -6.16 10.89 11.94
CA VAL A 305 -5.92 12.31 11.59
C VAL A 305 -4.44 12.68 11.39
N GLU A 306 -3.57 11.68 11.24
CA GLU A 306 -2.13 11.82 10.90
C GLU A 306 -1.36 12.77 11.86
N ASN A 307 -0.86 12.23 12.97
CA ASN A 307 -0.04 12.92 13.98
C ASN A 307 -0.52 14.33 14.36
N LEU A 308 -1.83 14.49 14.58
CA LEU A 308 -2.45 15.80 14.72
C LEU A 308 -2.02 16.52 16.01
N THR A 309 -1.42 17.70 15.88
CA THR A 309 -1.01 18.59 16.98
C THR A 309 -1.83 19.89 16.96
N PRO A 310 -1.77 20.75 18.00
CA PRO A 310 -2.46 22.04 17.98
C PRO A 310 -1.93 23.00 16.90
N LYS A 311 -0.72 22.76 16.39
CA LYS A 311 -0.03 23.60 15.40
C LYS A 311 -0.01 22.99 14.00
N SER A 312 -0.63 21.83 13.81
CA SER A 312 -0.67 21.17 12.52
C SER A 312 -1.38 22.06 11.49
N ALA A 313 -0.69 22.36 10.38
CA ALA A 313 -1.23 23.25 9.34
C ALA A 313 -2.49 22.68 8.67
N TRP A 314 -2.69 21.36 8.74
CA TRP A 314 -3.85 20.65 8.20
C TRP A 314 -5.03 20.52 9.17
N LEU A 315 -4.87 20.89 10.46
CA LEU A 315 -5.95 20.79 11.46
C LEU A 315 -7.26 21.46 11.00
N PRO A 316 -7.26 22.67 10.41
CA PRO A 316 -8.50 23.27 9.89
C PRO A 316 -9.19 22.42 8.82
N SER A 317 -8.42 21.70 7.99
CA SER A 317 -8.98 20.81 6.98
C SER A 317 -9.54 19.52 7.59
N ILE A 318 -8.88 18.95 8.60
CA ILE A 318 -9.45 17.83 9.37
C ILE A 318 -10.78 18.24 10.01
N ALA A 319 -10.85 19.45 10.57
CA ALA A 319 -12.09 19.99 11.10
C ALA A 319 -13.18 20.15 10.02
N ASP A 320 -12.84 20.62 8.81
CA ASP A 320 -13.77 20.69 7.68
C ASP A 320 -14.21 19.30 7.19
N HIS A 321 -13.32 18.31 7.15
CA HIS A 321 -13.68 16.94 6.82
C HIS A 321 -14.74 16.42 7.79
N ILE A 322 -14.57 16.61 9.09
CA ILE A 322 -15.55 16.17 10.10
C ILE A 322 -16.85 16.99 10.02
N ALA A 323 -16.75 18.31 9.89
CA ALA A 323 -17.90 19.22 9.90
C ALA A 323 -18.76 19.10 8.63
N THR A 324 -18.11 19.12 7.47
CA THR A 324 -18.74 19.26 6.16
C THR A 324 -18.90 17.90 5.48
N TYR A 325 -17.82 17.13 5.37
CA TYR A 325 -17.82 15.87 4.60
C TYR A 325 -18.47 14.70 5.35
N LEU A 326 -18.24 14.60 6.66
CA LEU A 326 -18.89 13.61 7.53
C LEU A 326 -20.20 14.11 8.16
N LYS A 327 -20.55 15.39 7.94
CA LYS A 327 -21.75 16.04 8.48
C LYS A 327 -21.88 15.94 10.01
N THR A 328 -20.78 16.12 10.73
CA THR A 328 -20.72 16.09 12.20
C THR A 328 -21.32 14.81 12.80
N PRO A 329 -20.65 13.65 12.76
CA PRO A 329 -21.16 12.44 13.42
C PRO A 329 -21.39 12.61 14.92
N ASP A 330 -22.37 11.94 15.51
CA ASP A 330 -22.70 12.11 16.94
C ASP A 330 -21.60 11.60 17.88
N LEU A 331 -20.84 10.62 17.40
CA LEU A 331 -19.64 10.08 18.01
C LEU A 331 -18.56 9.90 16.95
N MET A 332 -17.33 10.31 17.25
CA MET A 332 -16.15 10.12 16.42
C MET A 332 -15.14 9.25 17.14
N PHE A 333 -14.65 8.23 16.46
CA PHE A 333 -13.43 7.51 16.76
C PHE A 333 -12.30 8.29 16.06
N VAL A 334 -11.35 8.81 16.83
CA VAL A 334 -10.20 9.51 16.25
C VAL A 334 -8.91 8.85 16.72
N GLN A 335 -8.02 8.60 15.77
CA GLN A 335 -6.67 8.06 16.02
C GLN A 335 -5.63 9.11 15.65
N GLU A 336 -4.39 8.91 16.08
CA GLU A 336 -3.30 9.84 15.75
C GLU A 336 -3.39 11.23 16.36
N ILE A 337 -4.03 11.33 17.53
CA ILE A 337 -3.96 12.54 18.34
C ILE A 337 -2.58 12.63 18.98
N GLN A 338 -1.86 13.74 18.74
CA GLN A 338 -0.54 14.04 19.30
C GLN A 338 -0.60 14.94 20.56
N ASP A 339 0.52 14.98 21.29
CA ASP A 339 0.62 15.67 22.58
C ASP A 339 0.41 17.16 22.37
N ASP A 340 0.17 17.91 23.45
CA ASP A 340 0.00 19.36 23.42
C ASP A 340 1.21 20.09 22.79
N ASN A 341 2.37 19.43 22.76
CA ASN A 341 3.62 19.90 22.18
C ASN A 341 4.10 19.06 20.97
N GLY A 342 3.26 18.17 20.43
CA GLY A 342 3.64 17.23 19.37
C GLY A 342 4.77 16.29 19.78
N ALA A 343 5.61 15.88 18.82
CA ALA A 343 6.68 14.89 19.05
C ALA A 343 7.88 15.40 19.87
N THR A 344 7.77 16.56 20.52
CA THR A 344 8.85 17.10 21.35
C THR A 344 9.00 16.27 22.62
N ASN A 345 10.06 15.47 22.70
CA ASN A 345 10.33 14.60 23.84
C ASN A 345 10.78 15.37 25.10
N ASN A 346 9.82 15.92 25.85
CA ASN A 346 10.05 16.64 27.10
C ASN A 346 9.16 16.14 28.27
N GLY A 347 8.49 14.99 28.09
CA GLY A 347 7.64 14.34 29.10
C GLY A 347 6.18 14.79 29.14
N VAL A 348 5.74 15.70 28.28
CA VAL A 348 4.31 16.02 28.10
C VAL A 348 3.61 14.85 27.44
N VAL A 349 2.48 14.42 28.02
CA VAL A 349 1.64 13.30 27.53
C VAL A 349 0.18 13.68 27.34
N THR A 350 -0.20 14.92 27.69
CA THR A 350 -1.56 15.43 27.57
C THR A 350 -1.84 15.83 26.12
N ALA A 351 -3.07 15.63 25.65
CA ALA A 351 -3.56 16.11 24.35
C ALA A 351 -4.71 17.12 24.48
N ASN A 352 -4.88 17.72 25.66
CA ASN A 352 -5.99 18.61 25.97
C ASN A 352 -6.01 19.85 25.04
N LEU A 353 -4.86 20.44 24.79
CA LEU A 353 -4.70 21.56 23.85
C LEU A 353 -4.98 21.11 22.42
N THR A 354 -4.49 19.93 22.03
CA THR A 354 -4.72 19.36 20.68
C THR A 354 -6.22 19.15 20.43
N LEU A 355 -6.88 18.43 21.32
CA LEU A 355 -8.30 18.10 21.23
C LEU A 355 -9.17 19.35 21.36
N THR A 356 -8.86 20.28 22.27
CA THR A 356 -9.56 21.58 22.36
C THR A 356 -9.47 22.35 21.06
N THR A 357 -8.28 22.40 20.45
CA THR A 357 -8.06 23.11 19.19
C THR A 357 -8.88 22.49 18.06
N LEU A 358 -8.92 21.15 17.98
CA LEU A 358 -9.73 20.43 16.99
C LEU A 358 -11.23 20.69 17.17
N VAL A 359 -11.78 20.51 18.37
CA VAL A 359 -13.24 20.69 18.59
C VAL A 359 -13.67 22.15 18.41
N ASN A 360 -12.82 23.12 18.75
CA ASN A 360 -13.09 24.54 18.47
C ASN A 360 -13.07 24.83 16.97
N ALA A 361 -12.15 24.23 16.21
CA ALA A 361 -12.13 24.38 14.75
C ALA A 361 -13.39 23.78 14.11
N ILE A 362 -13.85 22.61 14.57
CA ILE A 362 -15.10 22.00 14.13
C ILE A 362 -16.29 22.90 14.47
N TYR A 363 -16.33 23.44 15.69
CA TYR A 363 -17.38 24.38 16.12
C TYR A 363 -17.42 25.63 15.25
N ASN A 364 -16.27 26.21 14.90
CA ASN A 364 -16.22 27.41 14.06
C ASN A 364 -16.78 27.20 12.64
N ILE A 365 -16.78 25.96 12.13
CA ILE A 365 -17.34 25.60 10.82
C ILE A 365 -18.83 25.24 10.94
N SER A 366 -19.19 24.42 11.93
CA SER A 366 -20.50 23.76 12.01
C SER A 366 -21.46 24.34 13.04
N GLY A 367 -20.97 25.09 14.02
CA GLY A 367 -21.70 25.49 15.22
C GLY A 367 -21.94 24.36 16.23
N ILE A 368 -21.42 23.14 15.98
CA ILE A 368 -21.58 21.98 16.86
C ILE A 368 -20.44 21.94 17.88
N GLN A 369 -20.80 21.94 19.15
CA GLN A 369 -19.84 21.79 20.24
C GLN A 369 -19.62 20.31 20.55
N TYR A 370 -18.47 19.78 20.18
CA TYR A 370 -18.03 18.47 20.66
C TYR A 370 -17.43 18.57 22.07
N ALA A 371 -17.69 17.54 22.88
CA ALA A 371 -16.87 17.16 24.01
C ALA A 371 -15.92 16.03 23.58
N TYR A 372 -14.89 15.75 24.38
CA TYR A 372 -13.96 14.66 24.09
C TYR A 372 -13.56 13.88 25.35
N THR A 373 -13.04 12.68 25.15
CA THR A 373 -12.45 11.87 26.22
C THR A 373 -11.32 11.00 25.67
N GLU A 374 -10.32 10.74 26.52
CA GLU A 374 -9.10 9.99 26.21
C GLU A 374 -8.60 9.30 27.49
N VAL A 375 -7.65 8.36 27.35
CA VAL A 375 -6.83 7.87 28.46
C VAL A 375 -5.38 8.18 28.16
N LEU A 376 -4.77 9.01 29.02
CA LEU A 376 -3.39 9.47 28.86
C LEU A 376 -2.42 8.28 28.76
N PRO A 377 -1.43 8.33 27.86
CA PRO A 377 -0.38 7.33 27.74
C PRO A 377 0.70 7.50 28.82
N THR A 378 1.49 6.44 29.01
CA THR A 378 2.79 6.56 29.67
C THR A 378 3.80 7.07 28.64
N ASN A 379 4.64 8.02 29.05
CA ASN A 379 5.62 8.65 28.16
C ASN A 379 6.48 7.59 27.42
N LEU A 380 6.47 7.67 26.08
CA LEU A 380 7.17 6.85 25.11
C LEU A 380 6.83 5.34 25.11
N GLN A 381 5.70 4.94 25.69
CA GLN A 381 5.32 3.52 25.80
C GLN A 381 4.30 3.04 24.77
N ASP A 382 3.62 3.95 24.07
CA ASP A 382 2.55 3.61 23.12
C ASP A 382 3.03 3.65 21.65
N GLY A 383 4.31 3.93 21.41
CA GLY A 383 4.92 3.99 20.08
C GLY A 383 4.31 5.04 19.15
N GLY A 384 4.56 4.90 17.84
CA GLY A 384 4.15 5.89 16.84
C GLY A 384 5.30 6.82 16.45
N GLU A 385 5.01 8.09 16.20
CA GLU A 385 6.02 9.10 15.90
C GLU A 385 7.07 9.19 17.04
N PRO A 386 8.37 9.02 16.75
CA PRO A 386 9.41 9.09 17.76
C PRO A 386 9.39 10.41 18.55
N GLY A 387 9.32 10.31 19.88
CA GLY A 387 9.35 11.45 20.79
C GLY A 387 7.97 11.94 21.25
N GLY A 388 6.90 11.59 20.54
CA GLY A 388 5.52 11.86 20.93
C GLY A 388 4.81 10.64 21.52
N ASN A 389 3.58 10.87 22.00
CA ASN A 389 2.75 9.85 22.64
C ASN A 389 1.38 9.71 21.98
N ILE A 390 1.34 9.26 20.73
CA ILE A 390 0.10 9.13 19.96
C ILE A 390 -0.95 8.29 20.71
N ARG A 391 -2.22 8.71 20.66
CA ARG A 391 -3.34 7.92 21.18
C ARG A 391 -4.61 8.00 20.35
N GLN A 392 -5.55 7.15 20.71
CA GLN A 392 -6.95 7.25 20.37
C GLN A 392 -7.68 8.22 21.30
N ALA A 393 -8.69 8.90 20.78
CA ALA A 393 -9.67 9.63 21.57
C ALA A 393 -11.08 9.44 20.99
N TYR A 394 -12.09 9.85 21.76
CA TYR A 394 -13.44 10.03 21.25
C TYR A 394 -13.81 11.49 21.25
N LEU A 395 -14.47 11.96 20.18
CA LEU A 395 -15.25 13.20 20.19
C LEU A 395 -16.72 12.83 20.20
N TYR A 396 -17.55 13.47 21.02
CA TYR A 396 -18.98 13.18 21.08
C TYR A 396 -19.81 14.44 21.26
N LYS A 397 -21.05 14.41 20.76
CA LYS A 397 -22.03 15.47 20.97
C LYS A 397 -22.70 15.32 22.34
N PRO A 398 -22.41 16.19 23.32
CA PRO A 398 -22.85 16.03 24.70
C PRO A 398 -24.36 16.28 24.89
N ASP A 399 -25.03 16.85 23.90
CA ASP A 399 -26.49 17.03 23.84
C ASP A 399 -27.24 15.79 23.32
N ILE A 400 -26.53 14.75 22.88
CA ILE A 400 -27.11 13.47 22.42
C ILE A 400 -26.67 12.31 23.31
N LEU A 401 -25.38 12.27 23.66
CA LEU A 401 -24.74 11.15 24.33
C LEU A 401 -23.93 11.60 25.55
N ARG A 402 -23.77 10.68 26.50
CA ARG A 402 -22.79 10.83 27.60
C ARG A 402 -22.11 9.50 27.89
N LEU A 403 -20.96 9.57 28.53
CA LEU A 403 -20.33 8.39 29.14
C LEU A 403 -21.24 7.83 30.22
N ARG A 404 -21.44 6.51 30.20
CA ARG A 404 -22.20 5.81 31.22
C ARG A 404 -21.36 5.61 32.47
N LYS A 405 -21.79 6.16 33.61
CA LYS A 405 -21.09 6.01 34.92
C LYS A 405 -19.57 6.28 34.80
N PRO A 406 -19.17 7.50 34.40
CA PRO A 406 -17.78 7.79 34.10
C PRO A 406 -16.89 7.54 35.31
N ASN A 407 -15.82 6.77 35.09
CA ASN A 407 -14.78 6.44 36.05
C ASN A 407 -13.49 6.20 35.24
N LEU A 408 -12.77 7.28 34.95
CA LEU A 408 -11.64 7.25 34.03
C LEU A 408 -10.52 6.34 34.54
N GLY A 409 -10.02 5.44 33.69
CA GLY A 409 -8.84 4.61 33.99
C GLY A 409 -7.53 5.36 33.73
N GLY A 410 -6.46 4.97 34.43
CA GLY A 410 -5.09 5.42 34.16
C GLY A 410 -4.40 4.65 33.02
N PRO A 411 -3.16 5.04 32.66
CA PRO A 411 -2.41 4.47 31.53
C PRO A 411 -2.16 2.96 31.64
N LEU A 412 -2.04 2.44 32.87
CA LEU A 412 -1.73 1.04 33.19
C LEU A 412 -2.92 0.30 33.83
N ASP A 413 -4.06 0.97 34.01
CA ASP A 413 -5.24 0.35 34.59
C ASP A 413 -5.93 -0.52 33.54
N ALA A 414 -5.91 -1.84 33.73
CA ALA A 414 -6.60 -2.77 32.86
C ALA A 414 -8.12 -2.68 33.06
N ASN A 415 -8.85 -2.50 31.95
CA ASN A 415 -10.30 -2.53 31.97
C ASN A 415 -10.82 -3.96 32.10
N GLU A 416 -12.01 -4.10 32.69
CA GLU A 416 -12.67 -5.37 32.93
C GLU A 416 -14.16 -5.25 32.58
N VAL A 417 -14.73 -6.33 32.03
CA VAL A 417 -16.17 -6.45 31.82
C VAL A 417 -16.81 -6.95 33.11
N LEU A 418 -17.65 -6.11 33.71
CA LEU A 418 -18.43 -6.40 34.92
C LEU A 418 -19.83 -6.92 34.55
N PRO A 419 -20.60 -7.54 35.47
CA PRO A 419 -21.94 -8.04 35.18
C PRO A 419 -22.91 -6.97 34.65
N GLY A 420 -23.78 -7.34 33.70
CA GLY A 420 -24.86 -6.48 33.21
C GLY A 420 -24.68 -5.80 31.84
N PRO A 421 -23.71 -6.21 31.01
CA PRO A 421 -22.31 -5.80 31.12
C PRO A 421 -22.12 -4.32 31.54
N GLU A 422 -21.07 -4.03 32.30
CA GLU A 422 -20.55 -2.66 32.55
C GLU A 422 -19.02 -2.68 32.39
N LEU A 423 -18.39 -1.50 32.25
CA LEU A 423 -16.93 -1.38 32.25
C LEU A 423 -16.43 -0.94 33.63
N LYS A 424 -15.35 -1.55 34.12
CA LYS A 424 -14.69 -1.14 35.37
C LYS A 424 -14.16 0.29 35.30
N PHE A 425 -13.54 0.63 34.18
CA PHE A 425 -13.11 1.98 33.85
C PHE A 425 -13.82 2.46 32.58
N ASN A 426 -14.33 3.69 32.62
CA ASN A 426 -15.05 4.28 31.50
C ASN A 426 -14.69 5.76 31.27
N PRO A 427 -13.93 6.09 30.21
CA PRO A 427 -13.24 5.12 29.33
C PRO A 427 -12.07 4.43 30.04
N GLY A 428 -11.58 3.33 29.45
CA GLY A 428 -10.46 2.54 29.99
C GLY A 428 -9.71 1.75 28.91
N ARG A 429 -8.45 1.39 29.19
CA ARG A 429 -7.58 0.66 28.25
C ARG A 429 -7.77 -0.85 28.37
N ILE A 430 -7.78 -1.57 27.24
CA ILE A 430 -7.81 -3.04 27.25
C ILE A 430 -6.39 -3.56 27.45
N GLU A 431 -6.18 -4.32 28.53
CA GLU A 431 -4.95 -5.10 28.78
C GLU A 431 -3.63 -4.32 28.53
N PRO A 432 -3.42 -3.13 29.15
CA PRO A 432 -2.34 -2.22 28.78
C PRO A 432 -0.93 -2.75 29.06
N SER A 433 -0.78 -3.78 29.89
CA SER A 433 0.49 -4.46 30.18
C SER A 433 0.73 -5.70 29.30
N ASN A 434 -0.17 -6.02 28.38
CA ASN A 434 -0.01 -7.19 27.52
C ASN A 434 1.15 -6.99 26.53
N PRO A 435 2.08 -7.96 26.37
CA PRO A 435 3.22 -7.86 25.46
C PRO A 435 2.83 -7.55 24.00
N ALA A 436 1.61 -7.90 23.59
CA ALA A 436 1.07 -7.56 22.27
C ALA A 436 1.12 -6.05 21.96
N PHE A 437 1.10 -5.19 22.98
CA PHE A 437 1.10 -3.73 22.83
C PHE A 437 2.45 -3.08 23.15
N THR A 438 3.55 -3.82 23.05
CA THR A 438 4.91 -3.28 23.20
C THR A 438 5.13 -2.17 22.17
N ALA A 439 5.41 -0.95 22.63
CA ALA A 439 5.56 0.23 21.77
C ALA A 439 4.41 0.38 20.73
N SER A 440 3.18 0.07 21.14
CA SER A 440 1.97 0.22 20.33
C SER A 440 0.83 0.78 21.17
N ARG A 441 -0.18 1.37 20.52
CA ARG A 441 -1.33 2.00 21.19
C ARG A 441 -2.21 0.91 21.81
N LYS A 442 -2.75 1.21 22.99
CA LYS A 442 -3.63 0.29 23.73
C LYS A 442 -5.08 0.61 23.35
N PRO A 443 -5.93 -0.38 23.02
CA PRO A 443 -7.33 -0.13 22.67
C PRO A 443 -8.09 0.67 23.74
N LEU A 444 -8.88 1.65 23.31
CA LEU A 444 -9.66 2.52 24.20
C LEU A 444 -11.14 2.10 24.22
N ALA A 445 -11.56 1.43 25.29
CA ALA A 445 -12.95 1.02 25.48
C ALA A 445 -13.76 2.09 26.21
N ALA A 446 -15.01 2.30 25.77
CA ALA A 446 -15.97 3.17 26.43
C ALA A 446 -17.38 2.59 26.40
N ALA A 447 -18.20 2.94 27.39
CA ALA A 447 -19.62 2.67 27.45
C ALA A 447 -20.40 3.99 27.41
N TRP A 448 -21.43 4.04 26.57
CA TRP A 448 -22.20 5.23 26.31
C TRP A 448 -23.67 5.01 26.64
N GLU A 449 -24.36 6.12 26.91
CA GLU A 449 -25.81 6.13 26.98
C GLU A 449 -26.42 7.39 26.37
N THR A 450 -27.65 7.26 25.87
CA THR A 450 -28.47 8.43 25.55
C THR A 450 -28.81 9.21 26.81
N LEU A 451 -29.07 10.51 26.69
CA LEU A 451 -29.28 11.39 27.85
C LEU A 451 -30.45 10.98 28.77
N ASP A 452 -31.44 10.27 28.22
CA ASP A 452 -32.56 9.69 28.97
C ASP A 452 -32.19 8.42 29.78
N GLY A 453 -30.96 7.92 29.63
CA GLY A 453 -30.42 6.74 30.32
C GLY A 453 -30.99 5.41 29.84
N LYS A 454 -31.77 5.38 28.75
CA LYS A 454 -32.48 4.17 28.30
C LYS A 454 -31.67 3.28 27.38
N ASN A 455 -30.85 3.88 26.52
CA ASN A 455 -30.15 3.16 25.46
C ASN A 455 -28.66 3.13 25.78
N LYS A 456 -28.09 1.93 25.90
CA LYS A 456 -26.68 1.70 26.23
C LYS A 456 -25.98 0.97 25.09
N PHE A 457 -24.73 1.36 24.81
CA PHE A 457 -23.86 0.67 23.85
C PHE A 457 -22.38 0.82 24.25
N PHE A 458 -21.53 0.00 23.65
CA PHE A 458 -20.09 -0.06 23.91
C PHE A 458 -19.31 0.28 22.65
N THR A 459 -18.16 0.92 22.83
CA THR A 459 -17.24 1.24 21.76
C THR A 459 -15.81 0.86 22.11
N ILE A 460 -15.03 0.44 21.12
CA ILE A 460 -13.59 0.20 21.28
C ILE A 460 -12.86 0.87 20.11
N ASN A 461 -12.04 1.87 20.42
CA ASN A 461 -11.26 2.62 19.44
C ASN A 461 -9.86 2.01 19.33
N LEU A 462 -9.49 1.62 18.10
CA LEU A 462 -8.26 0.92 17.79
C LEU A 462 -7.28 1.77 16.98
N HIS A 463 -6.00 1.48 17.18
CA HIS A 463 -4.90 1.90 16.33
C HIS A 463 -3.79 0.86 16.53
N GLN A 464 -3.77 -0.18 15.70
CA GLN A 464 -2.81 -1.29 15.83
C GLN A 464 -1.41 -0.91 15.34
N GLY A 465 -0.43 -1.79 15.56
CA GLY A 465 0.94 -1.58 15.10
C GLY A 465 1.06 -1.56 13.57
N SER A 466 1.77 -0.56 13.03
CA SER A 466 1.97 -0.41 11.57
C SER A 466 2.60 -1.64 10.91
N LYS A 467 2.44 -1.76 9.59
CA LYS A 467 3.08 -2.80 8.76
C LYS A 467 4.58 -2.53 8.47
N GLY A 468 5.17 -1.53 9.14
CA GLY A 468 6.57 -1.14 8.97
C GLY A 468 7.55 -2.30 9.17
N GLY A 469 8.65 -2.28 8.42
CA GLY A 469 9.64 -3.38 8.41
C GLY A 469 9.26 -4.57 7.53
N GLY A 470 8.14 -4.48 6.79
CA GLY A 470 7.79 -5.43 5.73
C GLY A 470 8.70 -5.34 4.50
N SER A 471 8.64 -6.35 3.64
CA SER A 471 9.30 -6.36 2.34
C SER A 471 8.36 -5.86 1.24
N PRO A 472 8.87 -5.36 0.10
CA PRO A 472 8.02 -5.01 -1.05
C PRO A 472 7.17 -6.20 -1.53
N LEU A 473 5.98 -5.92 -2.08
CA LEU A 473 5.11 -6.95 -2.68
C LEU A 473 5.77 -7.70 -3.84
N VAL A 474 6.71 -7.06 -4.53
CA VAL A 474 7.54 -7.64 -5.60
C VAL A 474 9.00 -7.77 -5.17
N GLY A 475 9.22 -8.16 -3.91
CA GLY A 475 10.53 -8.43 -3.32
C GLY A 475 10.96 -9.91 -3.37
N ASP A 476 12.15 -10.17 -2.83
CA ASP A 476 12.82 -11.48 -2.84
C ASP A 476 12.10 -12.53 -1.97
N ALA A 477 11.61 -12.13 -0.80
CA ALA A 477 10.89 -12.99 0.14
C ALA A 477 9.48 -13.36 -0.35
N ARG A 478 9.16 -14.66 -0.42
CA ARG A 478 7.85 -15.18 -0.83
C ARG A 478 7.24 -16.13 0.21
N PRO A 479 5.97 -15.91 0.63
CA PRO A 479 5.22 -14.65 0.48
C PRO A 479 5.99 -13.45 1.08
N PRO A 480 5.72 -12.21 0.64
CA PRO A 480 6.30 -11.00 1.22
C PRO A 480 6.22 -10.95 2.75
N VAL A 481 7.25 -10.39 3.39
CA VAL A 481 7.24 -10.15 4.84
C VAL A 481 6.16 -9.12 5.17
N ASN A 482 5.11 -9.55 5.85
CA ASN A 482 4.12 -8.69 6.48
C ASN A 482 4.68 -8.23 7.85
N GLY A 483 5.31 -7.06 7.88
CA GLY A 483 6.01 -6.54 9.07
C GLY A 483 5.07 -6.39 10.28
N GLY A 484 5.50 -6.80 11.47
CA GLY A 484 4.72 -6.69 12.71
C GLY A 484 3.48 -7.59 12.80
N VAL A 485 3.29 -8.54 11.88
CA VAL A 485 2.06 -9.35 11.82
C VAL A 485 1.82 -10.20 13.07
N ALA A 486 2.87 -10.73 13.70
CA ALA A 486 2.73 -11.52 14.93
C ALA A 486 2.16 -10.68 16.09
N ASP A 487 2.63 -9.43 16.22
CA ASP A 487 2.10 -8.51 17.22
C ASP A 487 0.65 -8.15 16.88
N ARG A 488 0.33 -7.81 15.62
CA ARG A 488 -1.06 -7.54 15.21
C ARG A 488 -2.01 -8.72 15.44
N SER A 489 -1.60 -9.96 15.15
CA SER A 489 -2.40 -11.15 15.49
C SER A 489 -2.69 -11.24 16.98
N ALA A 490 -1.69 -10.97 17.82
CA ALA A 490 -1.88 -10.96 19.27
C ALA A 490 -2.78 -9.79 19.73
N GLN A 491 -2.61 -8.58 19.19
CA GLN A 491 -3.43 -7.40 19.48
C GLN A 491 -4.90 -7.62 19.11
N ALA A 492 -5.13 -8.19 17.92
CA ALA A 492 -6.44 -8.57 17.41
C ALA A 492 -7.12 -9.57 18.35
N ASN A 493 -6.42 -10.64 18.76
CA ASN A 493 -6.97 -11.64 19.66
C ASN A 493 -7.30 -11.08 21.06
N VAL A 494 -6.45 -10.24 21.63
CA VAL A 494 -6.70 -9.59 22.93
C VAL A 494 -7.96 -8.72 22.87
N THR A 495 -8.09 -7.90 21.83
CA THR A 495 -9.26 -7.04 21.64
C THR A 495 -10.53 -7.87 21.41
N ALA A 496 -10.46 -8.88 20.55
CA ALA A 496 -11.59 -9.76 20.26
C ALA A 496 -12.08 -10.51 21.50
N THR A 497 -11.15 -10.95 22.35
CA THR A 497 -11.49 -11.61 23.63
C THR A 497 -12.25 -10.68 24.56
N PHE A 498 -11.85 -9.41 24.65
CA PHE A 498 -12.57 -8.41 25.46
C PHE A 498 -13.99 -8.18 24.94
N VAL A 499 -14.17 -8.09 23.62
CA VAL A 499 -15.51 -8.02 23.01
C VAL A 499 -16.36 -9.26 23.35
N ALA A 500 -15.78 -10.45 23.22
CA ALA A 500 -16.46 -11.71 23.53
C ALA A 500 -16.92 -11.77 24.99
N GLN A 501 -16.18 -11.17 25.93
CA GLN A 501 -16.61 -11.04 27.32
C GLN A 501 -17.87 -10.17 27.46
N ILE A 502 -17.98 -9.06 26.73
CA ILE A 502 -19.19 -8.21 26.72
C ILE A 502 -20.39 -9.01 26.18
N LEU A 503 -20.21 -9.73 25.07
CA LEU A 503 -21.27 -10.54 24.46
C LEU A 503 -21.66 -11.76 25.32
N LYS A 504 -20.74 -12.30 26.11
CA LYS A 504 -21.02 -13.37 27.06
C LYS A 504 -21.96 -12.90 28.18
N GLU A 505 -21.76 -11.68 28.67
CA GLU A 505 -22.65 -11.07 29.67
C GLU A 505 -24.01 -10.68 29.08
N ASN A 506 -24.03 -10.21 27.83
CA ASN A 506 -25.26 -9.94 27.10
C ASN A 506 -25.09 -10.18 25.59
N PRO A 507 -25.70 -11.24 25.00
CA PRO A 507 -25.57 -11.55 23.59
C PRO A 507 -26.21 -10.50 22.67
N PHE A 508 -27.05 -9.62 23.21
CA PHE A 508 -27.67 -8.49 22.50
C PHE A 508 -26.99 -7.15 22.82
N ALA A 509 -25.80 -7.18 23.44
CA ALA A 509 -25.02 -5.95 23.63
C ALA A 509 -24.72 -5.30 22.28
N LYS A 510 -24.93 -3.99 22.21
CA LYS A 510 -24.57 -3.17 21.05
C LYS A 510 -23.12 -2.74 21.18
N ILE A 511 -22.28 -3.23 20.28
CA ILE A 511 -20.82 -3.03 20.34
C ILE A 511 -20.36 -2.53 18.98
N ILE A 512 -19.57 -1.47 18.98
CA ILE A 512 -18.91 -0.91 17.80
C ILE A 512 -17.40 -0.95 18.06
N VAL A 513 -16.64 -1.57 17.18
CA VAL A 513 -15.17 -1.52 17.21
C VAL A 513 -14.72 -0.86 15.93
N ALA A 514 -14.01 0.26 16.03
CA ALA A 514 -13.57 1.01 14.86
C ALA A 514 -12.20 1.64 15.07
N GLY A 515 -11.53 1.99 13.97
CA GLY A 515 -10.23 2.61 13.95
C GLY A 515 -9.29 1.98 12.94
N ASP A 516 -8.03 2.36 13.03
CA ASP A 516 -6.95 1.86 12.18
C ASP A 516 -6.45 0.49 12.69
N PHE A 517 -6.80 -0.58 11.99
CA PHE A 517 -6.33 -1.93 12.31
C PHE A 517 -4.97 -2.24 11.68
N ASN A 518 -4.47 -1.41 10.76
CA ASN A 518 -3.24 -1.66 10.01
C ASN A 518 -3.18 -3.05 9.34
N GLU A 519 -4.34 -3.65 9.07
CA GLU A 519 -4.44 -5.01 8.57
C GLU A 519 -5.76 -5.27 7.86
N PHE A 520 -5.73 -6.13 6.85
CA PHE A 520 -6.85 -6.33 5.94
C PHE A 520 -7.84 -7.37 6.45
N THR A 521 -9.13 -7.17 6.19
CA THR A 521 -10.21 -8.04 6.71
C THR A 521 -10.14 -9.50 6.24
N PHE A 522 -9.44 -9.78 5.14
CA PHE A 522 -9.30 -11.11 4.54
C PHE A 522 -8.00 -11.82 4.93
N VAL A 523 -7.16 -11.25 5.82
CA VAL A 523 -5.96 -11.93 6.30
C VAL A 523 -6.13 -12.46 7.73
N GLU A 524 -5.28 -13.42 8.09
CA GLU A 524 -5.39 -14.23 9.31
C GLU A 524 -5.63 -13.42 10.62
N PRO A 525 -4.93 -12.28 10.90
CA PRO A 525 -5.19 -11.53 12.13
C PRO A 525 -6.65 -11.06 12.27
N LEU A 526 -7.27 -10.63 11.18
CA LEU A 526 -8.62 -10.07 11.16
C LEU A 526 -9.70 -11.15 10.97
N GLU A 527 -9.36 -12.26 10.29
CA GLU A 527 -10.20 -13.47 10.33
C GLU A 527 -10.33 -14.00 11.77
N THR A 528 -9.21 -14.04 12.50
CA THR A 528 -9.18 -14.41 13.92
C THR A 528 -9.99 -13.42 14.75
N PHE A 529 -9.83 -12.11 14.54
CA PHE A 529 -10.61 -11.09 15.22
C PHE A 529 -12.11 -11.32 15.05
N LYS A 530 -12.59 -11.50 13.81
CA LYS A 530 -14.01 -11.76 13.50
C LYS A 530 -14.50 -13.04 14.19
N SER A 531 -13.73 -14.12 14.09
CA SER A 531 -14.10 -15.42 14.66
C SER A 531 -14.23 -15.38 16.19
N VAL A 532 -13.31 -14.72 16.89
CA VAL A 532 -13.28 -14.67 18.35
C VAL A 532 -14.28 -13.64 18.90
N SER A 533 -14.38 -12.47 18.25
CA SER A 533 -15.24 -11.38 18.72
C SER A 533 -16.72 -11.58 18.39
N HIS A 534 -17.03 -12.41 17.39
CA HIS A 534 -18.36 -12.56 16.79
C HIS A 534 -18.96 -11.26 16.23
N LEU A 535 -18.13 -10.25 15.99
CA LEU A 535 -18.55 -9.04 15.30
C LEU A 535 -18.56 -9.26 13.79
N LEU A 536 -19.38 -8.44 13.13
CA LEU A 536 -19.56 -8.43 11.69
C LEU A 536 -18.87 -7.20 11.12
N ASP A 537 -18.16 -7.38 10.03
CA ASP A 537 -17.62 -6.28 9.22
C ASP A 537 -18.79 -5.45 8.67
N LEU A 538 -18.77 -4.14 8.90
CA LEU A 538 -19.87 -3.28 8.51
C LEU A 538 -19.96 -3.11 6.98
N ASP A 539 -18.87 -3.27 6.24
CA ASP A 539 -18.90 -3.29 4.78
C ASP A 539 -19.62 -4.53 4.24
N ASP A 540 -19.47 -5.67 4.91
CA ASP A 540 -20.23 -6.89 4.59
C ASP A 540 -21.71 -6.73 4.96
N VAL A 541 -22.00 -6.15 6.12
CA VAL A 541 -23.39 -5.90 6.58
C VAL A 541 -24.14 -4.96 5.62
N THR A 542 -23.45 -3.95 5.09
CA THR A 542 -24.05 -2.91 4.23
C THR A 542 -23.87 -3.18 2.74
N LEU A 543 -23.23 -4.30 2.39
CA LEU A 543 -22.98 -4.74 1.02
C LEU A 543 -22.17 -3.71 0.21
N THR A 544 -21.20 -3.05 0.86
CA THR A 544 -20.24 -2.18 0.15
C THR A 544 -19.52 -3.03 -0.91
N PRO A 545 -19.52 -2.61 -2.19
CA PRO A 545 -18.80 -3.32 -3.23
C PRO A 545 -17.32 -3.46 -2.85
N SER A 546 -16.73 -4.64 -3.02
CA SER A 546 -15.34 -4.90 -2.58
C SER A 546 -14.31 -3.97 -3.21
N THR A 547 -14.57 -3.42 -4.40
CA THR A 547 -13.69 -2.43 -5.04
C THR A 547 -13.81 -1.04 -4.42
N GLU A 548 -14.84 -0.75 -3.64
CA GLU A 548 -15.04 0.55 -2.97
C GLU A 548 -14.62 0.52 -1.50
N ARG A 549 -14.07 -0.60 -1.02
CA ARG A 549 -13.54 -0.76 0.34
C ARG A 549 -12.07 -0.34 0.36
N TYR A 550 -11.82 0.94 0.58
CA TYR A 550 -10.47 1.46 0.77
C TYR A 550 -10.51 2.76 1.56
N THR A 551 -9.51 2.92 2.42
CA THR A 551 -9.30 4.14 3.21
C THR A 551 -7.88 4.66 3.07
N TYR A 552 -7.00 3.90 2.42
CA TYR A 552 -5.57 4.18 2.34
C TYR A 552 -5.06 3.94 0.92
N MET A 553 -3.95 4.57 0.54
CA MET A 553 -3.30 4.36 -0.75
C MET A 553 -1.80 4.13 -0.55
N PHE A 554 -1.32 2.96 -0.96
CA PHE A 554 0.08 2.57 -0.80
C PHE A 554 0.54 1.67 -1.93
N ASP A 555 1.74 1.95 -2.42
CA ASP A 555 2.26 1.36 -3.65
C ASP A 555 1.20 1.35 -4.75
N MET A 556 0.95 0.22 -5.40
CA MET A 556 0.00 0.09 -6.51
C MET A 556 -1.46 -0.09 -6.06
N ASN A 557 -1.78 0.07 -4.78
CA ASN A 557 -3.07 -0.36 -4.22
C ASN A 557 -3.84 0.77 -3.53
N CYS A 558 -5.14 0.82 -3.79
CA CYS A 558 -6.12 1.33 -2.83
C CYS A 558 -6.39 0.21 -1.81
N GLN A 559 -6.22 0.51 -0.52
CA GLN A 559 -6.20 -0.45 0.57
C GLN A 559 -7.18 -0.04 1.66
N GLU A 560 -7.74 -1.01 2.37
CA GLU A 560 -8.60 -0.79 3.54
C GLU A 560 -7.81 -1.10 4.81
N LEU A 561 -7.51 -0.09 5.63
CA LEU A 561 -6.84 -0.26 6.93
C LEU A 561 -7.71 0.16 8.11
N ASP A 562 -8.68 1.05 7.86
CA ASP A 562 -9.64 1.52 8.84
C ASP A 562 -10.95 0.74 8.64
N HIS A 563 -11.39 0.08 9.69
CA HIS A 563 -12.56 -0.79 9.65
C HIS A 563 -13.57 -0.42 10.74
N MET A 564 -14.83 -0.73 10.50
CA MET A 564 -15.86 -0.71 11.53
C MET A 564 -16.51 -2.09 11.66
N PHE A 565 -16.37 -2.71 12.83
CA PHE A 565 -17.02 -3.96 13.18
C PHE A 565 -18.16 -3.71 14.16
N VAL A 566 -19.30 -4.38 13.95
CA VAL A 566 -20.50 -4.20 14.78
C VAL A 566 -21.02 -5.54 15.29
N SER A 567 -21.64 -5.53 16.48
CA SER A 567 -22.32 -6.73 16.97
C SER A 567 -23.61 -6.98 16.19
N PRO A 568 -24.14 -8.22 16.17
CA PRO A 568 -25.38 -8.55 15.46
C PRO A 568 -26.58 -7.67 15.85
N ALA A 569 -26.59 -7.10 17.05
CA ALA A 569 -27.65 -6.21 17.53
C ALA A 569 -27.72 -4.86 16.78
N LEU A 570 -26.72 -4.52 15.96
CA LEU A 570 -26.61 -3.23 15.27
C LEU A 570 -26.87 -3.29 13.76
N ILE A 571 -27.08 -4.47 13.18
CA ILE A 571 -27.16 -4.62 11.71
C ILE A 571 -28.45 -4.05 11.11
N LEU A 572 -29.56 -4.03 11.88
CA LEU A 572 -30.86 -3.65 11.34
C LEU A 572 -30.91 -2.15 11.02
N GLY A 573 -30.98 -1.83 9.73
CA GLY A 573 -31.01 -0.45 9.25
C GLY A 573 -29.64 0.25 9.27
N ALA A 574 -28.56 -0.52 9.44
CA ALA A 574 -27.21 -0.02 9.33
C ALA A 574 -26.94 0.55 7.93
N ALA A 575 -26.18 1.63 7.88
CA ALA A 575 -25.62 2.18 6.65
C ALA A 575 -24.19 2.62 6.93
N PHE A 576 -23.31 2.53 5.92
CA PHE A 576 -21.90 2.83 6.05
C PHE A 576 -21.36 3.41 4.75
N GLU A 577 -20.38 4.31 4.87
CA GLU A 577 -19.77 5.01 3.75
C GLU A 577 -18.33 5.39 4.09
N HIS A 578 -17.39 5.06 3.21
CA HIS A 578 -16.05 5.64 3.20
C HIS A 578 -16.08 6.96 2.41
N VAL A 579 -15.54 8.02 2.98
CA VAL A 579 -15.56 9.35 2.38
C VAL A 579 -14.15 9.70 1.90
N HIS A 580 -13.91 9.47 0.61
CA HIS A 580 -12.56 9.50 -0.01
C HIS A 580 -11.93 10.89 -0.20
N VAL A 581 -11.85 11.69 0.86
CA VAL A 581 -11.32 13.09 0.84
C VAL A 581 -9.82 13.16 0.69
N ASN A 582 -9.10 12.13 1.13
CA ASN A 582 -7.65 12.08 1.05
C ASN A 582 -7.20 11.22 -0.13
N THR A 583 -7.63 9.98 -0.31
CA THR A 583 -7.10 9.12 -1.39
C THR A 583 -7.36 9.69 -2.80
N TRP A 584 -8.48 10.41 -2.99
CA TRP A 584 -8.81 11.05 -4.27
C TRP A 584 -8.10 12.40 -4.50
N SER A 585 -7.61 13.04 -3.45
CA SER A 585 -6.90 14.32 -3.57
C SER A 585 -5.52 14.14 -4.20
N ASN A 586 -4.95 15.22 -4.76
CA ASN A 586 -3.51 15.20 -5.05
C ASN A 586 -2.73 15.28 -3.71
N LEU A 587 -1.40 15.13 -3.79
CA LEU A 587 -0.53 15.16 -2.62
C LEU A 587 -0.60 16.47 -1.82
N ALA A 588 -0.72 17.62 -2.48
CA ALA A 588 -0.76 18.92 -1.81
C ALA A 588 -2.11 19.16 -1.09
N ASP A 589 -3.18 18.58 -1.60
CA ASP A 589 -4.54 18.69 -1.08
C ASP A 589 -4.83 17.62 -0.01
N GLN A 590 -4.00 16.57 0.09
CA GLN A 590 -4.09 15.54 1.13
C GLN A 590 -3.81 16.14 2.52
N LYS A 591 -4.54 15.69 3.54
CA LYS A 591 -4.49 16.24 4.92
C LYS A 591 -4.35 15.19 6.00
N SER A 592 -4.78 13.98 5.70
CA SER A 592 -4.39 12.74 6.35
C SER A 592 -4.06 11.74 5.24
N ASP A 593 -3.27 10.71 5.50
CA ASP A 593 -3.09 9.57 4.60
C ASP A 593 -4.23 8.56 4.61
N HIS A 594 -5.14 8.69 5.58
CA HIS A 594 -6.36 7.88 5.69
C HIS A 594 -7.60 8.67 5.25
N ASP A 595 -8.57 8.00 4.64
CA ASP A 595 -9.93 8.51 4.43
C ASP A 595 -10.80 8.22 5.66
N PRO A 596 -11.63 9.18 6.11
CA PRO A 596 -12.60 8.92 7.14
C PRO A 596 -13.77 8.06 6.65
N SER A 597 -14.41 7.38 7.59
CA SER A 597 -15.63 6.61 7.34
C SER A 597 -16.76 7.06 8.27
N VAL A 598 -18.02 6.85 7.88
CA VAL A 598 -19.19 7.17 8.70
C VAL A 598 -20.27 6.10 8.58
N ALA A 599 -20.79 5.69 9.73
CA ALA A 599 -21.91 4.78 9.86
C ALA A 599 -23.16 5.49 10.40
N ARG A 600 -24.34 4.96 10.08
CA ARG A 600 -25.60 5.28 10.75
C ARG A 600 -26.18 4.00 11.34
N LEU A 601 -26.37 3.98 12.65
CA LEU A 601 -26.70 2.78 13.42
C LEU A 601 -27.91 3.01 14.33
N ASN A 602 -28.67 1.94 14.59
CA ASN A 602 -29.76 1.93 15.56
C ASN A 602 -29.26 1.37 16.91
N VAL A 603 -29.01 2.27 17.86
CA VAL A 603 -28.54 1.92 19.21
C VAL A 603 -29.67 1.78 20.25
N CYS A 604 -30.95 1.84 19.86
CA CYS A 604 -32.07 1.77 20.81
C CYS A 604 -32.18 0.42 21.52
N SER A 605 -32.25 0.40 22.86
CA SER A 605 -32.27 -0.79 23.73
C SER A 605 -33.64 -1.41 23.93
#